data_AF-A0A6G1I1Z4-F1
#
_entry.id   AF-A0A6G1I1Z4-F1
#
_cell.length_a   1.000
_cell.length_b   1.000
_cell.length_c   1.000
_cell.angle_alpha   90.00
_cell.angle_beta   90.00
_cell.angle_gamma   90.00
#
_symmetry.space_group_name_H-M   'P 1'
#
loop_
_entity.id
_entity.type
_entity.pdbx_description
1 polymer ?
#
loop_
_entity_poly.entity_id
_entity_poly.type
_entity_poly.pdbx_seq_one_letter_code
_entity_poly.pdbx_strand_id
1 'polypeptide(L)'
;SIPGPIWIWTAPLAAYTRVHARRPRTTQFVSALVVYLVGDLTAQHLAPTPSGRDDGSPAAYDPARTARALVIGGLAAIPGYHWFVFLSRNFNYASKWGSIVLKVVINQIVFTPIFNTYFFGMQSALSGASAADIVERIKHTVPRSWINSWKLWPAVTAFSFAFIRLELRGLFAGVIAIGWQTYLSILNQRAAKQERE
;
A
#
# COMPACT_ATOMS: atom_id res chain seq x y z
N SER A 1 32.11 1.56 -8.80
CA SER A 1 32.16 0.20 -8.22
C SER A 1 31.30 0.18 -6.97
N ILE A 2 30.34 -0.73 -6.87
CA ILE A 2 29.51 -0.88 -5.66
C ILE A 2 30.45 -1.31 -4.52
N PRO A 3 30.49 -0.62 -3.37
CA PRO A 3 31.46 -0.95 -2.33
C PRO A 3 31.05 -2.27 -1.63
N GLY A 4 32.01 -3.18 -1.47
CA GLY A 4 31.88 -4.35 -0.59
C GLY A 4 31.33 -5.63 -1.25
N PRO A 5 31.60 -6.80 -0.63
CA PRO A 5 31.11 -8.08 -1.10
C PRO A 5 29.58 -8.16 -1.25
N ILE A 6 29.11 -8.85 -2.29
CA ILE A 6 27.67 -9.02 -2.62
C ILE A 6 26.85 -9.54 -1.43
N TRP A 7 27.45 -10.32 -0.52
CA TRP A 7 26.77 -10.86 0.66
C TRP A 7 26.36 -9.79 1.68
N ILE A 8 27.04 -8.64 1.75
CA ILE A 8 26.65 -7.54 2.65
C ILE A 8 25.28 -6.99 2.24
N TRP A 9 25.04 -6.90 0.93
CA TRP A 9 23.81 -6.37 0.35
C TRP A 9 22.67 -7.41 0.35
N THR A 10 22.99 -8.71 0.30
CA THR A 10 21.98 -9.79 0.34
C THR A 10 21.70 -10.32 1.73
N ALA A 11 22.56 -10.07 2.73
CA ALA A 11 22.40 -10.56 4.10
C ALA A 11 21.07 -10.13 4.78
N PRO A 12 20.61 -8.87 4.67
CA PRO A 12 19.31 -8.47 5.22
C PRO A 12 18.16 -9.22 4.56
N LEU A 13 18.22 -9.41 3.24
CA LEU A 13 17.21 -10.13 2.47
C LEU A 13 17.19 -11.63 2.82
N ALA A 14 18.37 -12.22 3.01
CA ALA A 14 18.54 -13.60 3.45
C ALA A 14 18.06 -13.79 4.90
N ALA A 15 18.28 -12.82 5.79
CA ALA A 15 17.73 -12.84 7.14
C ALA A 15 16.19 -12.74 7.13
N TYR A 16 15.64 -11.79 6.38
CA TYR A 16 14.20 -11.62 6.21
C TYR A 16 13.52 -12.91 5.71
N THR A 17 14.05 -13.51 4.64
CA THR A 17 13.49 -14.73 4.06
C THR A 17 13.57 -15.94 5.01
N ARG A 18 14.65 -16.06 5.81
CA ARG A 18 14.76 -17.09 6.87
C ARG A 18 13.72 -16.90 7.97
N VAL A 19 13.51 -15.67 8.43
CA VAL A 19 12.50 -15.36 9.46
C VAL A 19 11.09 -15.59 8.91
N HIS A 20 10.83 -15.17 7.67
CA HIS A 20 9.55 -15.39 6.99
C HIS A 20 9.23 -16.88 6.85
N ALA A 21 10.22 -17.72 6.49
CA ALA A 21 10.03 -19.16 6.39
C ALA A 21 9.61 -19.80 7.73
N ARG A 22 10.12 -19.28 8.86
CA ARG A 22 9.79 -19.79 10.21
C ARG A 22 8.48 -19.21 10.75
N ARG A 23 8.22 -17.92 10.50
CA ARG A 23 7.08 -17.17 11.06
C ARG A 23 6.47 -16.25 10.01
N PRO A 24 5.76 -16.78 9.00
CA PRO A 24 5.29 -16.00 7.86
C PRO A 24 4.30 -14.92 8.28
N ARG A 25 3.32 -15.26 9.13
CA ARG A 25 2.29 -14.31 9.61
C ARG A 25 2.90 -13.14 10.40
N THR A 26 3.75 -13.44 11.37
CA THR A 26 4.42 -12.40 12.18
C THR A 26 5.29 -11.51 11.30
N THR A 27 6.03 -12.10 10.36
CA THR A 27 6.90 -11.32 9.46
C THR A 27 6.10 -10.38 8.58
N GLN A 28 4.98 -10.84 8.02
CA GLN A 28 4.08 -10.00 7.22
C GLN A 28 3.45 -8.88 8.05
N PHE A 29 3.00 -9.18 9.28
CA PHE A 29 2.44 -8.19 10.19
C PHE A 29 3.46 -7.09 10.52
N VAL A 30 4.66 -7.46 10.98
CA VAL A 30 5.72 -6.49 11.31
C VAL A 30 6.14 -5.69 10.08
N SER A 31 6.27 -6.34 8.93
CA SER A 31 6.60 -5.66 7.67
C SER A 31 5.56 -4.63 7.27
N ALA A 32 4.28 -4.98 7.39
CA ALA A 32 3.19 -4.05 7.12
C ALA A 32 3.24 -2.85 8.08
N LEU A 33 3.45 -3.06 9.38
CA LEU A 33 3.61 -1.95 10.33
C LEU A 33 4.76 -1.02 9.94
N VAL A 34 5.92 -1.56 9.55
CA VAL A 34 7.06 -0.75 9.10
C VAL A 34 6.72 0.03 7.84
N VAL A 35 6.12 -0.61 6.84
CA VAL A 35 5.71 0.05 5.58
C VAL A 35 4.73 1.19 5.85
N TYR A 36 3.70 0.95 6.68
CA TYR A 36 2.69 1.96 6.99
C TYR A 36 3.26 3.08 7.87
N LEU A 37 4.18 2.78 8.80
CA LEU A 37 4.88 3.78 9.59
C LEU A 37 5.69 4.71 8.67
N VAL A 38 6.57 4.13 7.86
CA VAL A 38 7.44 4.90 6.95
C VAL A 38 6.60 5.68 5.94
N GLY A 39 5.56 5.06 5.39
CA GLY A 39 4.65 5.71 4.45
C GLY A 39 3.92 6.91 5.06
N ASP A 40 3.41 6.77 6.30
CA ASP A 40 2.70 7.87 6.96
C ASP A 40 3.65 9.00 7.38
N LEU A 41 4.83 8.68 7.92
CA LEU A 41 5.88 9.67 8.23
C LEU A 41 6.29 10.46 6.98
N THR A 42 6.53 9.74 5.87
CA THR A 42 6.87 10.36 4.58
C THR A 42 5.75 11.28 4.10
N ALA A 43 4.50 10.83 4.20
CA ALA A 43 3.35 11.64 3.79
C ALA A 43 3.15 12.88 4.67
N GLN A 44 3.38 12.77 5.98
CA GLN A 44 3.31 13.92 6.90
C GLN A 44 4.43 14.93 6.65
N HIS A 45 5.61 14.48 6.21
CA HIS A 45 6.73 15.37 5.89
C HIS A 45 6.56 16.06 4.51
N LEU A 46 6.08 15.34 3.50
CA LEU A 46 5.97 15.87 2.13
C LEU A 46 4.71 16.70 1.88
N ALA A 47 3.63 16.41 2.62
CA ALA A 47 2.40 17.17 2.58
C ALA A 47 1.96 17.49 4.01
N PRO A 48 2.64 18.44 4.69
CA PRO A 48 2.21 18.89 6.00
C PRO A 48 0.77 19.36 5.91
N THR A 49 -0.08 18.92 6.83
CA THR A 49 -1.41 19.48 6.97
C THR A 49 -1.26 21.00 7.22
N PRO A 50 -2.11 21.86 6.66
CA PRO A 50 -2.11 23.26 7.05
C PRO A 50 -2.31 23.31 8.58
N SER A 51 -1.39 23.95 9.30
CA SER A 51 -1.71 24.27 10.69
C SER A 51 -2.94 25.17 10.64
N GLY A 52 -3.96 24.94 11.47
CA GLY A 52 -5.13 25.82 11.55
C GLY A 52 -4.80 27.21 12.10
N ARG A 53 -3.54 27.64 12.00
CA ARG A 53 -3.00 28.94 12.38
C ARG A 53 -2.82 29.76 11.11
N ASP A 54 -3.24 31.01 11.13
CA ASP A 54 -3.08 31.95 10.02
C ASP A 54 -1.61 32.39 9.79
N ASP A 55 -0.63 31.72 10.40
CA ASP A 55 0.79 32.06 10.32
C ASP A 55 1.54 31.33 9.17
N GLY A 56 0.84 30.48 8.41
CA GLY A 56 1.42 29.73 7.29
C GLY A 56 2.41 28.64 7.71
N SER A 57 2.52 28.34 9.01
CA SER A 57 3.42 27.30 9.50
C SER A 57 2.92 25.90 9.14
N PRO A 58 3.81 24.95 8.76
CA PRO A 58 3.41 23.56 8.55
C PRO A 58 2.88 22.96 9.86
N ALA A 59 1.82 22.14 9.80
CA ALA A 59 1.32 21.46 10.99
C ALA A 59 2.40 20.56 11.61
N ALA A 60 2.43 20.54 12.94
CA ALA A 60 3.23 19.61 13.70
C ALA A 60 2.85 18.15 13.40
N TYR A 61 3.79 17.23 13.60
CA TYR A 61 3.58 15.79 13.49
C TYR A 61 2.33 15.33 14.24
N ASP A 62 1.48 14.54 13.57
CA ASP A 62 0.24 13.99 14.10
C ASP A 62 0.43 12.50 14.46
N PRO A 63 0.68 12.17 15.75
CA PRO A 63 0.84 10.79 16.19
C PRO A 63 -0.45 9.97 16.12
N ALA A 64 -1.62 10.61 16.23
CA ALA A 64 -2.90 9.93 16.13
C ALA A 64 -3.13 9.42 14.70
N ARG A 65 -2.77 10.23 13.69
CA ARG A 65 -2.78 9.80 12.29
C ARG A 65 -1.88 8.59 12.06
N THR A 66 -0.67 8.60 12.60
CA THR A 66 0.25 7.46 12.49
C THR A 66 -0.31 6.20 13.17
N ALA A 67 -0.88 6.33 14.37
CA ALA A 67 -1.52 5.21 15.05
C ALA A 67 -2.64 4.59 14.21
N ARG A 68 -3.49 5.40 13.57
CA ARG A 68 -4.55 4.92 12.66
C ARG A 68 -3.97 4.18 11.45
N ALA A 69 -2.91 4.71 10.84
CA ALA A 69 -2.23 4.06 9.72
C ALA A 69 -1.68 2.68 10.10
N LEU A 70 -1.09 2.56 11.29
CA LEU A 70 -0.59 1.29 11.83
C LEU A 70 -1.72 0.28 12.06
N VAL A 71 -2.86 0.71 12.62
CA VAL A 71 -4.03 -0.17 12.82
C VAL A 71 -4.56 -0.69 11.48
N ILE A 72 -4.73 0.20 10.49
CA ILE A 72 -5.19 -0.15 9.15
C ILE A 72 -4.23 -1.15 8.49
N GLY A 73 -2.93 -0.85 8.49
CA GLY A 73 -1.92 -1.72 7.88
C GLY A 73 -1.80 -3.08 8.58
N GLY A 74 -1.78 -3.08 9.92
CA GLY A 74 -1.65 -4.29 10.72
C GLY A 74 -2.82 -5.25 10.53
N LEU A 75 -4.06 -4.75 10.52
CA LEU A 75 -5.25 -5.56 10.32
C LEU A 75 -5.34 -6.10 8.88
N ALA A 76 -4.90 -5.34 7.88
CA ALA A 76 -4.89 -5.79 6.49
C ALA A 76 -3.75 -6.77 6.16
N ALA A 77 -2.68 -6.81 6.97
CA ALA A 77 -1.47 -7.56 6.67
C ALA A 77 -1.73 -9.07 6.47
N ILE A 78 -2.45 -9.69 7.41
CA ILE A 78 -2.69 -11.14 7.39
C ILE A 78 -3.69 -11.54 6.29
N PRO A 79 -4.86 -10.90 6.14
CA PRO A 79 -5.76 -11.16 5.02
C PRO A 79 -5.09 -10.95 3.65
N GLY A 80 -4.32 -9.86 3.50
CA GLY A 80 -3.58 -9.57 2.29
C GLY A 80 -2.56 -10.65 1.95
N TYR A 81 -1.79 -11.13 2.94
CA TYR A 81 -0.88 -12.25 2.74
C TYR A 81 -1.60 -13.51 2.27
N HIS A 82 -2.71 -13.88 2.93
CA HIS A 82 -3.50 -15.05 2.55
C HIS A 82 -4.07 -14.95 1.13
N TRP A 83 -4.47 -13.74 0.71
CA TRP A 83 -4.92 -13.49 -0.65
C TRP A 83 -3.82 -13.76 -1.69
N PHE A 84 -2.61 -13.26 -1.47
CA PHE A 84 -1.49 -13.52 -2.39
C PHE A 84 -1.07 -15.00 -2.41
N VAL A 85 -1.17 -15.70 -1.27
CA VAL A 85 -0.97 -17.15 -1.19
C VAL A 85 -2.02 -17.89 -2.02
N PHE A 86 -3.30 -17.52 -1.88
CA PHE A 86 -4.41 -18.08 -2.65
C PHE A 86 -4.20 -17.90 -4.15
N LEU A 87 -3.95 -16.67 -4.61
CA LEU A 87 -3.68 -16.41 -6.02
C LEU A 87 -2.48 -17.21 -6.54
N SER A 88 -1.44 -17.36 -5.71
CA SER A 88 -0.23 -18.09 -6.10
C SER A 88 -0.47 -19.60 -6.25
N ARG A 89 -1.38 -20.18 -5.47
CA ARG A 89 -1.62 -21.64 -5.45
C ARG A 89 -2.69 -22.08 -6.45
N ASN A 90 -3.73 -21.27 -6.66
CA ASN A 90 -4.94 -21.69 -7.35
C ASN A 90 -4.96 -21.43 -8.86
N PHE A 91 -4.12 -20.52 -9.37
CA PHE A 91 -4.17 -20.09 -10.78
C PHE A 91 -2.86 -20.42 -11.51
N ASN A 92 -2.49 -21.69 -11.60
CA ASN A 92 -1.27 -22.13 -12.29
C ASN A 92 -1.64 -23.03 -13.49
N TYR A 93 -1.44 -22.50 -14.69
CA TYR A 93 -1.78 -23.13 -15.97
C TYR A 93 -0.51 -23.35 -16.80
N ALA A 94 -0.66 -24.11 -17.90
CA ALA A 94 0.44 -24.40 -18.82
C ALA A 94 1.16 -23.13 -19.33
N SER A 95 0.39 -22.06 -19.61
CA SER A 95 0.96 -20.76 -19.93
C SER A 95 1.31 -19.98 -18.66
N LYS A 96 2.62 -19.73 -18.44
CA LYS A 96 3.12 -18.88 -17.36
C LYS A 96 2.51 -17.48 -17.43
N TRP A 97 2.50 -16.87 -18.61
CA TRP A 97 1.95 -15.52 -18.80
C TRP A 97 0.44 -15.49 -18.69
N GLY A 98 -0.28 -16.50 -19.20
CA GLY A 98 -1.72 -16.63 -19.00
C GLY A 98 -2.10 -16.71 -17.52
N SER A 99 -1.32 -17.47 -16.73
CA SER A 99 -1.48 -17.55 -15.27
C SER A 99 -1.27 -16.20 -14.58
N ILE A 100 -0.26 -15.43 -14.98
CA ILE A 100 0.03 -14.11 -14.42
C ILE A 100 -1.09 -13.13 -14.75
N VAL A 101 -1.52 -13.06 -16.01
CA VAL A 101 -2.60 -12.17 -16.45
C VAL A 101 -3.88 -12.47 -15.68
N LEU A 102 -4.25 -13.75 -15.52
CA LEU A 102 -5.43 -14.11 -14.76
C LEU A 102 -5.32 -13.70 -13.29
N LYS A 103 -4.17 -13.94 -12.64
CA LYS A 103 -3.94 -13.49 -11.25
C LYS A 103 -4.09 -11.97 -11.12
N VAL A 104 -3.57 -11.21 -12.08
CA VAL A 104 -3.69 -9.74 -12.11
C VAL A 104 -5.15 -9.32 -12.25
N VAL A 105 -5.89 -9.92 -13.19
CA VAL A 105 -7.31 -9.61 -13.41
C VAL A 105 -8.12 -9.92 -12.15
N ILE A 106 -7.95 -11.11 -11.55
CA ILE A 106 -8.65 -11.50 -10.31
C ILE A 106 -8.29 -10.55 -9.17
N ASN A 107 -7.01 -10.18 -9.05
CA ASN A 107 -6.58 -9.21 -8.05
C ASN A 107 -7.29 -7.86 -8.24
N GLN A 108 -7.37 -7.36 -9.47
CA GLN A 108 -8.00 -6.08 -9.75
C GLN A 108 -9.52 -6.09 -9.54
N ILE A 109 -10.22 -7.16 -9.92
CA ILE A 109 -11.69 -7.19 -9.84
C ILE A 109 -12.22 -7.60 -8.47
N VAL A 110 -11.45 -8.37 -7.69
CA VAL A 110 -11.89 -8.87 -6.37
C VAL A 110 -11.17 -8.15 -5.24
N PHE A 111 -9.84 -8.24 -5.19
CA PHE A 111 -9.09 -7.74 -4.05
C PHE A 111 -9.07 -6.23 -3.96
N THR A 112 -8.78 -5.54 -5.06
CA THR A 112 -8.68 -4.08 -5.07
C THR A 112 -9.96 -3.39 -4.58
N PRO A 113 -11.20 -3.72 -5.03
CA PRO A 113 -12.39 -3.08 -4.51
C PRO A 113 -12.69 -3.43 -3.04
N ILE A 114 -12.45 -4.67 -2.62
CA ILE A 114 -12.62 -5.07 -1.21
C ILE A 114 -11.62 -4.30 -0.32
N PHE A 115 -10.35 -4.28 -0.72
CA PHE A 115 -9.29 -3.60 0.02
C PHE A 115 -9.52 -2.08 0.08
N ASN A 116 -9.92 -1.46 -1.03
CA ASN A 116 -10.25 -0.03 -1.05
C ASN A 116 -11.43 0.29 -0.12
N THR A 117 -12.48 -0.53 -0.14
CA THR A 117 -13.64 -0.37 0.75
C THR A 117 -13.23 -0.46 2.22
N TYR A 118 -12.44 -1.48 2.55
CA TYR A 118 -11.85 -1.63 3.88
C TYR A 118 -10.99 -0.42 4.27
N PHE A 119 -10.08 0.00 3.39
CA PHE A 119 -9.11 1.06 3.68
C PHE A 119 -9.80 2.40 3.93
N PHE A 120 -10.65 2.86 3.00
CA PHE A 120 -11.35 4.12 3.16
C PHE A 120 -12.39 4.07 4.28
N GLY A 121 -13.06 2.92 4.45
CA GLY A 121 -14.01 2.72 5.54
C GLY A 121 -13.35 2.82 6.91
N MET A 122 -12.24 2.10 7.11
CA MET A 122 -11.48 2.12 8.37
C MET A 122 -10.85 3.50 8.61
N GLN A 123 -10.31 4.14 7.57
CA GLN A 123 -9.77 5.49 7.67
C GLN A 123 -10.82 6.49 8.17
N SER A 124 -12.05 6.43 7.64
CA SER A 124 -13.14 7.30 8.10
C SER A 124 -13.65 6.94 9.48
N ALA A 125 -13.83 5.66 9.79
CA ALA A 125 -14.27 5.19 11.10
C ALA A 125 -13.30 5.64 12.21
N LEU A 126 -12.00 5.43 12.00
CA LEU A 126 -10.97 5.82 12.95
C LEU A 126 -10.80 7.35 13.08
N SER A 127 -11.29 8.11 12.10
CA SER A 127 -11.32 9.57 12.15
C SER A 127 -12.58 10.12 12.84
N GLY A 128 -13.46 9.25 13.34
CA GLY A 128 -14.68 9.63 14.08
C GLY A 128 -15.88 9.98 13.20
N ALA A 129 -15.87 9.60 11.91
CA ALA A 129 -17.00 9.87 11.01
C ALA A 129 -18.23 9.02 11.37
N SER A 130 -19.43 9.53 11.08
CA SER A 130 -20.67 8.76 11.28
C SER A 130 -20.77 7.60 10.28
N ALA A 131 -21.63 6.61 10.58
CA ALA A 131 -21.86 5.48 9.67
C ALA A 131 -22.35 5.94 8.28
N ALA A 132 -23.18 6.99 8.24
CA ALA A 132 -23.68 7.56 6.98
C ALA A 132 -22.54 8.19 6.16
N ASP A 133 -21.66 8.97 6.81
CA ASP A 133 -20.51 9.61 6.16
C ASP A 133 -19.50 8.58 5.64
N ILE A 134 -19.30 7.49 6.38
CA ILE A 134 -18.42 6.39 5.96
C ILE A 134 -18.95 5.76 4.67
N VAL A 135 -20.24 5.41 4.63
CA VAL A 135 -20.87 4.81 3.45
C VAL A 135 -20.79 5.76 2.26
N GLU A 136 -21.08 7.04 2.48
CA GLU A 136 -21.07 8.03 1.41
C GLU A 136 -19.67 8.25 0.85
N ARG A 137 -18.65 8.32 1.73
CA ARG A 137 -17.26 8.38 1.29
C ARG A 137 -16.88 7.15 0.49
N ILE A 138 -17.25 5.95 0.93
CA ILE A 138 -16.93 4.71 0.21
C ILE A 138 -17.53 4.74 -1.20
N LYS A 139 -18.81 5.10 -1.33
CA LYS A 139 -19.51 5.20 -2.63
C LYS A 139 -18.82 6.16 -3.59
N HIS A 140 -18.31 7.28 -3.10
CA HIS A 140 -17.64 8.27 -3.94
C HIS A 140 -16.17 7.93 -4.24
N THR A 141 -15.43 7.39 -3.26
CA THR A 141 -13.98 7.23 -3.36
C THR A 141 -13.56 5.89 -3.95
N VAL A 142 -14.25 4.80 -3.62
CA VAL A 142 -13.85 3.45 -4.07
C VAL A 142 -13.88 3.31 -5.59
N PRO A 143 -14.94 3.72 -6.32
CA PRO A 143 -14.96 3.57 -7.78
C PRO A 143 -13.85 4.37 -8.47
N ARG A 144 -13.62 5.61 -8.03
CA ARG A 144 -12.55 6.47 -8.57
C ARG A 144 -11.17 5.88 -8.30
N SER A 145 -10.94 5.42 -7.07
CA SER A 145 -9.69 4.76 -6.68
C SER A 145 -9.47 3.47 -7.47
N TRP A 146 -10.51 2.66 -7.65
CA TRP A 146 -10.43 1.42 -8.42
C TRP A 146 -10.05 1.66 -9.88
N ILE A 147 -10.71 2.62 -10.55
CA ILE A 147 -10.37 3.02 -11.93
C ILE A 147 -8.93 3.51 -12.02
N ASN A 148 -8.51 4.38 -11.11
CA ASN A 148 -7.12 4.86 -11.09
C ASN A 148 -6.12 3.75 -10.81
N SER A 149 -6.49 2.74 -10.02
CA SER A 149 -5.62 1.61 -9.73
C SER A 149 -5.24 0.82 -10.98
N TRP A 150 -6.10 0.76 -12.00
CA TRP A 150 -5.80 0.10 -13.27
C TRP A 150 -4.64 0.73 -14.04
N LYS A 151 -4.27 1.99 -13.76
CA LYS A 151 -3.17 2.69 -14.45
C LYS A 151 -1.79 2.18 -14.05
N LEU A 152 -1.64 1.68 -12.83
CA LEU A 152 -0.34 1.30 -12.26
C LEU A 152 -0.33 -0.14 -11.75
N TRP A 153 -1.33 -0.53 -10.97
CA TRP A 153 -1.30 -1.78 -10.20
C TRP A 153 -1.31 -3.05 -11.05
N PRO A 154 -1.90 -3.13 -12.26
CA PRO A 154 -1.77 -4.31 -13.10
C PRO A 154 -0.31 -4.63 -13.46
N ALA A 155 0.48 -3.62 -13.84
CA ALA A 155 1.89 -3.79 -14.17
C ALA A 155 2.71 -4.19 -12.93
N VAL A 156 2.46 -3.53 -11.79
CA VAL A 156 3.12 -3.83 -10.51
C VAL A 156 2.80 -5.26 -10.06
N THR A 157 1.54 -5.68 -10.18
CA THR A 157 1.09 -7.02 -9.77
C THR A 157 1.66 -8.08 -10.71
N ALA A 158 1.67 -7.84 -12.02
CA ALA A 158 2.28 -8.74 -12.99
C ALA A 158 3.79 -8.94 -12.70
N PHE A 159 4.51 -7.83 -12.48
CA PHE A 159 5.93 -7.86 -12.12
C PHE A 159 6.16 -8.62 -10.81
N SER A 160 5.33 -8.37 -9.80
CA SER A 160 5.39 -9.05 -8.51
C SER A 160 5.21 -10.56 -8.65
N PHE A 161 4.26 -11.03 -9.45
CA PHE A 161 4.07 -12.47 -9.71
C PHE A 161 5.17 -13.08 -10.57
N ALA A 162 5.75 -12.32 -11.51
CA ALA A 162 6.76 -12.81 -12.44
C ALA A 162 8.16 -12.92 -11.82
N PHE A 163 8.55 -11.96 -10.97
CA PHE A 163 9.94 -11.77 -10.55
C PHE A 163 10.13 -11.72 -9.04
N ILE A 164 9.10 -11.37 -8.27
CA ILE A 164 9.21 -11.21 -6.82
C ILE A 164 8.78 -12.50 -6.11
N ARG A 165 9.66 -12.99 -5.23
CA ARG A 165 9.34 -14.13 -4.36
C ARG A 165 8.18 -13.79 -3.44
N LEU A 166 7.32 -14.78 -3.15
CA LEU A 166 6.08 -14.59 -2.39
C LEU A 166 6.28 -13.84 -1.06
N GLU A 167 7.38 -14.10 -0.35
CA GLU A 167 7.68 -13.51 0.95
C GLU A 167 7.92 -11.99 0.88
N LEU A 168 8.38 -11.50 -0.27
CA LEU A 168 8.79 -10.11 -0.50
C LEU A 168 7.72 -9.28 -1.20
N ARG A 169 6.64 -9.91 -1.70
CA ARG A 169 5.60 -9.21 -2.48
C ARG A 169 4.89 -8.12 -1.69
N GLY A 170 4.66 -8.35 -0.40
CA GLY A 170 4.07 -7.35 0.50
C GLY A 170 4.96 -6.11 0.67
N LEU A 171 6.27 -6.32 0.91
CA LEU A 171 7.25 -5.23 1.00
C LEU A 171 7.37 -4.46 -0.32
N PHE A 172 7.46 -5.20 -1.44
CA PHE A 172 7.51 -4.61 -2.77
C PHE A 172 6.29 -3.73 -3.06
N ALA A 173 5.09 -4.26 -2.82
CA ALA A 173 3.85 -3.51 -3.00
C ALA A 173 3.79 -2.27 -2.08
N GLY A 174 4.28 -2.41 -0.84
CA GLY A 174 4.37 -1.32 0.13
C GLY A 174 5.26 -0.17 -0.34
N VAL A 175 6.46 -0.46 -0.84
CA VAL A 175 7.38 0.55 -1.38
C VAL A 175 6.76 1.29 -2.57
N ILE A 176 6.13 0.55 -3.50
CA ILE A 176 5.45 1.15 -4.65
C ILE A 176 4.26 2.01 -4.19
N ALA A 177 3.52 1.58 -3.17
CA ALA A 177 2.42 2.36 -2.60
C ALA A 177 2.89 3.71 -2.06
N ILE A 178 4.02 3.77 -1.34
CA ILE A 178 4.59 5.02 -0.82
C ILE A 178 4.93 5.98 -1.97
N GLY A 179 5.57 5.46 -3.03
CA GLY A 179 5.88 6.24 -4.23
C GLY A 179 4.62 6.75 -4.93
N TRP A 180 3.60 5.91 -5.05
CA TRP A 180 2.32 6.26 -5.66
C TRP A 180 1.58 7.37 -4.89
N GLN A 181 1.53 7.28 -3.56
CA GLN A 181 0.91 8.30 -2.72
C GLN A 181 1.63 9.65 -2.84
N THR A 182 2.96 9.61 -2.96
CA THR A 182 3.78 10.82 -3.20
C THR A 182 3.47 11.42 -4.58
N TYR A 183 3.42 10.59 -5.62
CA TYR A 183 3.09 11.03 -6.98
C TYR A 183 1.70 11.68 -7.06
N LEU A 184 0.67 11.06 -6.47
CA LEU A 184 -0.68 11.62 -6.42
C LEU A 184 -0.72 12.95 -5.65
N SER A 185 0.02 13.06 -4.55
CA SER A 185 0.10 14.31 -3.78
C SER A 185 0.66 15.46 -4.64
N ILE A 186 1.76 15.21 -5.37
CA ILE A 186 2.37 16.20 -6.28
C ILE A 186 1.42 16.57 -7.42
N LEU A 187 0.74 15.59 -8.01
CA LEU A 187 -0.20 15.83 -9.11
C LEU A 187 -1.38 16.70 -8.64
N ASN A 188 -1.95 16.40 -7.48
CA ASN A 188 -3.04 17.17 -6.88
C ASN A 188 -2.59 18.61 -6.54
N GLN A 189 -1.37 18.78 -6.00
CA GLN A 189 -0.82 20.12 -5.73
C GLN A 189 -0.62 20.94 -7.01
N ARG A 190 -0.19 20.31 -8.12
CA ARG A 190 -0.04 21.00 -9.42
C ARG A 190 -1.38 21.40 -10.02
N ALA A 191 -2.37 20.52 -9.98
CA ALA A 191 -3.72 20.83 -10.46
C ALA A 191 -4.33 22.00 -9.67
N ALA A 192 -4.22 21.98 -8.34
CA ALA A 192 -4.73 23.06 -7.48
C ALA A 192 -4.00 24.40 -7.69
N LYS A 193 -2.76 24.40 -8.19
CA LYS A 193 -2.06 25.63 -8.59
C LYS A 193 -2.55 26.17 -9.92
N GLN A 194 -2.77 25.29 -10.90
CA GLN A 194 -3.28 25.67 -12.22
C GLN A 194 -4.73 26.19 -12.17
N GLU A 195 -5.56 25.72 -11.23
CA GLU A 195 -6.91 26.27 -11.02
C GLU A 195 -6.92 27.66 -10.37
N ARG A 196 -5.78 28.10 -9.80
CA ARG A 196 -5.62 29.42 -9.16
C ARG A 196 -4.94 30.45 -10.06
N GLU A 197 -4.43 30.03 -11.21
CA GLU A 197 -3.82 30.88 -12.25
C GLU A 197 -4.83 31.15 -13.37
#